data_AF-A0A329W5X2-F1
#
_entry.id   AF-A0A329W5X2-F1
#
_cell.length_a   1.000
_cell.length_b   1.000
_cell.length_c   1.000
_cell.angle_alpha   90.00
_cell.angle_beta   90.00
_cell.angle_gamma   90.00
#
_symmetry.space_group_name_H-M   'P 1'
#
loop_
_entity.id
_entity.type
_entity.pdbx_description
1 polymer ?
#
loop_
_entity_poly.entity_id
_entity_poly.type
_entity_poly.pdbx_seq_one_letter_code
_entity_poly.pdbx_strand_id
1 'polypeptide(L)'
;MNQNDHLSSNMATGDRFIKQNLKSGRESNSGGNTSIVSIELADDSLPENNISIKLKTAMLLQNGRVITWGKTRYDTQEVPPSIAEFAESQGIVSLSATHSAFAALQADGRVSTWGPFINGLLPSASVDKMKNIVSVSSIPIRDVFTGLRADGSIVSWGAVDFLNTALPRMCGLSLHNIISLSTTEQSFAALRADGSVVSWGLDFLPTPPEIAALKDIVSLHSTNNTFVALRANGSVVSWGVEIIPPEIAKLQDIVSITTNYDYVAALRADHSVVSWEDDMGSGLIPPPEIAALKDIVSLHSTTGSLSRFTGSFAVLRENRSVVAWGNIDTGGTLPLKIAQLNDIVSLSVTCSAFAALRADGSVVAWGQPSRGGYVPPEIAKLKDIVSLSASNSAFAALRADGRRAGWGGGDAEAHGEYD
;
A
#
# COMPACT_ATOMS: atom_id res chain seq x y z
N MET A 1 -17.69 -4.92 15.98
CA MET A 1 -17.00 -4.96 17.29
C MET A 1 -15.67 -4.26 17.07
N ASN A 2 -15.45 -3.10 17.67
CA ASN A 2 -14.27 -2.27 17.41
C ASN A 2 -13.01 -2.97 17.94
N GLN A 3 -11.97 -3.09 17.11
CA GLN A 3 -10.67 -3.67 17.47
C GLN A 3 -9.94 -2.96 18.63
N ASN A 4 -10.46 -1.83 19.11
CA ASN A 4 -9.81 -1.02 20.14
C ASN A 4 -10.05 -1.51 21.58
N ASP A 5 -11.01 -2.41 21.82
CA ASP A 5 -11.41 -2.76 23.19
C ASP A 5 -10.55 -3.89 23.83
N HIS A 6 -9.55 -4.41 23.12
CA HIS A 6 -8.64 -5.46 23.59
C HIS A 6 -7.14 -5.09 23.50
N LEU A 7 -6.81 -3.83 23.28
CA LEU A 7 -5.41 -3.38 23.30
C LEU A 7 -4.86 -3.46 24.73
N SER A 8 -3.66 -4.04 24.89
CA SER A 8 -2.98 -4.09 26.19
C SER A 8 -2.72 -2.66 26.72
N SER A 9 -2.54 -2.52 28.04
CA SER A 9 -2.18 -1.23 28.66
C SER A 9 -0.93 -0.58 28.03
N ASN A 10 -0.05 -1.40 27.44
CA ASN A 10 1.18 -0.95 26.79
C ASN A 10 0.92 -0.30 25.41
N MET A 11 -0.18 -0.64 24.75
CA MET A 11 -0.63 -0.03 23.49
C MET A 11 -1.66 1.09 23.70
N ALA A 12 -2.21 1.22 24.91
CA ALA A 12 -3.21 2.21 25.25
C ALA A 12 -2.59 3.61 25.42
N THR A 13 -2.22 4.24 24.31
CA THR A 13 -1.86 5.65 24.33
C THR A 13 -3.15 6.48 24.35
N GLY A 14 -3.21 7.50 25.21
CA GLY A 14 -4.28 8.51 25.16
C GLY A 14 -4.26 9.33 23.87
N ASP A 15 -3.21 9.14 23.06
CA ASP A 15 -2.88 9.90 21.87
C ASP A 15 -3.74 9.47 20.65
N ARG A 16 -4.38 10.45 20.03
CA ARG A 16 -5.21 10.26 18.83
C ARG A 16 -4.38 9.86 17.61
N PHE A 17 -3.14 10.34 17.48
CA PHE A 17 -2.29 10.11 16.31
C PHE A 17 -1.77 8.67 16.26
N ILE A 18 -1.34 8.11 17.39
CA ILE A 18 -0.91 6.71 17.47
C ILE A 18 -2.08 5.75 17.19
N LYS A 19 -3.31 6.08 17.64
CA LYS A 19 -4.51 5.29 17.34
C LYS A 19 -4.86 5.22 15.85
N GLN A 20 -4.42 6.20 15.06
CA GLN A 20 -4.62 6.18 13.61
C GLN A 20 -3.66 5.19 12.93
N ASN A 21 -2.43 5.03 13.45
CA ASN A 21 -1.46 4.06 12.93
C ASN A 21 -1.83 2.61 13.24
N LEU A 22 -2.58 2.34 14.33
CA LEU A 22 -3.14 1.01 14.59
C LEU A 22 -4.17 0.56 13.51
N LYS A 23 -4.62 1.48 12.65
CA LYS A 23 -5.52 1.20 11.51
C LYS A 23 -4.78 1.13 10.16
N SER A 24 -3.50 1.48 10.08
CA SER A 24 -2.84 1.84 8.81
C SER A 24 -2.28 0.67 7.99
N GLY A 25 -2.62 -0.58 8.30
CA GLY A 25 -2.37 -1.73 7.42
C GLY A 25 -3.09 -1.69 6.05
N ARG A 26 -3.70 -0.54 5.68
CA ARG A 26 -4.39 -0.29 4.40
C ARG A 26 -3.61 0.59 3.43
N GLU A 27 -2.43 1.09 3.81
CA GLU A 27 -1.70 2.08 2.99
C GLU A 27 -0.68 1.48 2.01
N SER A 28 -0.39 0.17 2.07
CA SER A 28 0.32 -0.53 1.01
C SER A 28 -0.67 -1.00 -0.06
N ASN A 29 -0.47 -0.62 -1.32
CA ASN A 29 -1.29 -0.93 -2.49
C ASN A 29 -1.43 -2.43 -2.88
N SER A 30 -1.30 -3.36 -1.93
CA SER A 30 -1.63 -4.79 -2.09
C SER A 30 -3.13 -5.08 -1.98
N GLY A 31 -3.98 -4.06 -2.21
CA GLY A 31 -5.40 -4.24 -2.44
C GLY A 31 -6.29 -3.77 -1.30
N GLY A 32 -6.83 -2.57 -1.45
CA GLY A 32 -7.93 -2.06 -0.68
C GLY A 32 -8.84 -1.26 -1.60
N ASN A 33 -10.08 -1.03 -1.18
CA ASN A 33 -11.03 -0.20 -1.92
C ASN A 33 -10.52 1.26 -1.99
N THR A 34 -9.66 1.60 -2.97
CA THR A 34 -9.06 2.94 -3.09
C THR A 34 -9.70 3.76 -4.20
N SER A 35 -9.49 5.06 -4.13
CA SER A 35 -9.88 6.01 -5.17
C SER A 35 -8.84 6.17 -6.28
N ILE A 36 -7.62 5.67 -6.11
CA ILE A 36 -6.54 5.80 -7.09
C ILE A 36 -5.66 4.54 -7.08
N VAL A 37 -5.31 4.06 -8.27
CA VAL A 37 -4.49 2.86 -8.47
C VAL A 37 -3.57 3.05 -9.68
N SER A 38 -2.43 2.37 -9.69
CA SER A 38 -1.48 2.45 -10.80
C SER A 38 -0.90 1.09 -11.16
N ILE A 39 -0.69 0.90 -12.46
CA ILE A 39 0.00 -0.24 -13.07
C ILE A 39 1.35 0.22 -13.60
N GLU A 40 2.26 -0.74 -13.72
CA GLU A 40 3.60 -0.61 -14.25
C GLU A 40 3.82 -1.63 -15.36
N LEU A 41 4.23 -1.16 -16.54
CA LEU A 41 4.40 -2.00 -17.72
C LEU A 41 5.88 -2.05 -18.09
N ALA A 42 6.42 -3.27 -18.12
CA ALA A 42 7.74 -3.54 -18.68
C ALA A 42 7.72 -3.32 -20.20
N ASP A 43 8.75 -2.65 -20.73
CA ASP A 43 8.93 -2.51 -22.17
C ASP A 43 9.83 -3.64 -22.68
N ASP A 44 9.24 -4.77 -23.06
CA ASP A 44 9.95 -5.93 -23.61
C ASP A 44 10.61 -5.65 -24.98
N SER A 45 10.42 -4.45 -25.55
CA SER A 45 10.99 -4.08 -26.86
C SER A 45 12.36 -3.40 -26.78
N LEU A 46 12.91 -3.19 -25.58
CA LEU A 46 14.23 -2.57 -25.39
C LEU A 46 15.27 -3.63 -24.95
N PRO A 47 16.53 -3.55 -25.43
CA PRO A 47 17.60 -4.45 -24.98
C PRO A 47 17.76 -4.34 -23.45
N GLU A 48 18.14 -5.45 -22.81
CA GLU A 48 18.14 -5.74 -21.35
C GLU A 48 18.66 -4.62 -20.41
N ASN A 49 19.35 -3.61 -20.93
CA ASN A 49 19.92 -2.49 -20.18
C ASN A 49 19.13 -1.18 -20.28
N ASN A 50 17.95 -1.15 -20.91
CA ASN A 50 17.18 0.10 -21.06
C ASN A 50 15.67 -0.13 -20.85
N ILE A 51 15.28 -0.60 -19.67
CA ILE A 51 13.87 -0.78 -19.31
C ILE A 51 13.23 0.61 -19.14
N SER A 52 12.54 1.12 -20.17
CA SER A 52 11.68 2.28 -19.99
C SER A 52 10.39 1.83 -19.29
N ILE A 53 10.33 2.08 -17.98
CA ILE A 53 9.14 1.79 -17.17
C ILE A 53 7.99 2.68 -17.65
N LYS A 54 6.89 2.06 -18.09
CA LYS A 54 5.67 2.78 -18.48
C LYS A 54 4.66 2.71 -17.35
N LEU A 55 4.17 3.87 -16.93
CA LEU A 55 3.22 3.99 -15.82
C LEU A 55 1.86 4.37 -16.37
N LYS A 56 0.83 3.75 -15.80
CA LYS A 56 -0.55 4.16 -16.03
C LYS A 56 -1.31 4.18 -14.71
N THR A 57 -2.14 5.19 -14.53
CA THR A 57 -2.90 5.44 -13.31
C THR A 57 -4.38 5.54 -13.64
N ALA A 58 -5.22 5.07 -12.73
CA ALA A 58 -6.67 5.25 -12.76
C ALA A 58 -7.13 5.90 -11.45
N MET A 59 -8.04 6.89 -11.54
CA MET A 59 -8.66 7.53 -10.39
C MET A 59 -10.18 7.54 -10.51
N LEU A 60 -10.86 7.17 -9.44
CA LEU A 60 -12.30 7.28 -9.26
C LEU A 60 -12.63 8.71 -8.79
N LEU A 61 -13.49 9.41 -9.52
CA LEU A 61 -13.98 10.75 -9.21
C LEU A 61 -15.21 10.72 -8.29
N GLN A 62 -15.64 11.89 -7.80
CA GLN A 62 -16.80 12.03 -6.91
C GLN A 62 -18.10 11.55 -7.58
N ASN A 63 -18.22 11.77 -8.88
CA ASN A 63 -19.39 11.40 -9.69
C ASN A 63 -19.42 9.92 -10.11
N GLY A 64 -18.51 9.09 -9.60
CA GLY A 64 -18.43 7.67 -9.94
C GLY A 64 -17.67 7.36 -11.24
N ARG A 65 -17.28 8.38 -12.03
CA ARG A 65 -16.47 8.21 -13.24
C ARG A 65 -15.04 7.84 -12.89
N VAL A 66 -14.43 7.04 -13.76
CA VAL A 66 -13.00 6.70 -13.70
C VAL A 66 -12.28 7.49 -14.78
N ILE A 67 -11.19 8.16 -14.41
CA ILE A 67 -10.25 8.76 -15.36
C ILE A 67 -8.94 7.99 -15.34
N THR A 68 -8.21 7.98 -16.45
CA THR A 68 -6.89 7.35 -16.55
C THR A 68 -5.88 8.27 -17.21
N TRP A 69 -4.65 8.25 -16.74
CA TRP A 69 -3.53 8.99 -17.32
C TRP A 69 -2.22 8.20 -17.21
N GLY A 70 -1.16 8.69 -17.85
CA GLY A 70 0.15 8.07 -17.86
C GLY A 70 0.74 7.92 -19.27
N LYS A 71 2.02 7.54 -19.33
CA LYS A 71 2.83 7.65 -20.55
C LYS A 71 3.02 6.29 -21.23
N THR A 72 2.18 5.97 -22.23
CA THR A 72 2.36 4.81 -23.12
C THR A 72 2.43 5.22 -24.59
N ARG A 73 3.21 4.52 -25.43
CA ARG A 73 3.23 4.73 -26.90
C ARG A 73 1.96 4.24 -27.61
N TYR A 74 1.14 3.46 -26.92
CA TYR A 74 -0.12 2.92 -27.43
C TYR A 74 -1.25 3.39 -26.52
N ASP A 75 -2.16 4.16 -27.09
CA ASP A 75 -3.31 4.78 -26.43
C ASP A 75 -4.51 3.81 -26.28
N THR A 76 -4.27 2.51 -26.42
CA THR A 76 -5.33 1.48 -26.45
C THR A 76 -5.82 1.05 -25.07
N GLN A 77 -5.64 1.90 -24.05
CA GLN A 77 -5.88 1.56 -22.64
C GLN A 77 -6.80 2.57 -21.93
N GLU A 78 -7.64 3.31 -22.67
CA GLU A 78 -8.72 4.10 -22.10
C GLU A 78 -9.67 3.22 -21.27
N VAL A 79 -10.38 3.83 -20.33
CA VAL A 79 -11.44 3.15 -19.59
C VAL A 79 -12.41 2.54 -20.60
N PRO A 80 -12.63 1.20 -20.60
CA PRO A 80 -13.53 0.57 -21.55
C PRO A 80 -14.92 1.23 -21.56
N PRO A 81 -15.57 1.39 -22.73
CA PRO A 81 -16.89 2.00 -22.80
C PRO A 81 -17.92 1.35 -21.88
N SER A 82 -17.87 0.03 -21.68
CA SER A 82 -18.74 -0.68 -20.75
C SER A 82 -18.56 -0.27 -19.29
N ILE A 83 -17.33 0.09 -18.88
CA ILE A 83 -17.04 0.61 -17.54
C ILE A 83 -17.48 2.08 -17.44
N ALA A 84 -17.28 2.87 -18.51
CA ALA A 84 -17.73 4.26 -18.56
C ALA A 84 -19.28 4.36 -18.49
N GLU A 85 -20.00 3.57 -19.28
CA GLU A 85 -21.47 3.49 -19.27
C GLU A 85 -22.02 3.00 -17.92
N PHE A 86 -21.34 2.06 -17.25
CA PHE A 86 -21.74 1.59 -15.93
C PHE A 86 -21.48 2.62 -14.83
N ALA A 87 -20.35 3.32 -14.89
CA ALA A 87 -20.04 4.41 -13.98
C ALA A 87 -21.12 5.50 -14.01
N GLU A 88 -21.70 5.77 -15.18
CA GLU A 88 -22.79 6.75 -15.35
C GLU A 88 -24.15 6.28 -14.81
N SER A 89 -24.41 4.97 -14.73
CA SER A 89 -25.74 4.43 -14.41
C SER A 89 -25.88 3.84 -12.99
N GLN A 90 -24.82 3.29 -12.42
CA GLN A 90 -24.84 2.55 -11.14
C GLN A 90 -23.64 2.89 -10.23
N GLY A 91 -22.58 3.45 -10.79
CA GLY A 91 -21.40 3.92 -10.07
C GLY A 91 -20.37 2.83 -9.76
N ILE A 92 -19.10 3.20 -9.87
CA ILE A 92 -17.96 2.41 -9.38
C ILE A 92 -17.70 2.80 -7.92
N VAL A 93 -17.52 1.82 -7.04
CA VAL A 93 -17.29 2.05 -5.60
C VAL A 93 -15.83 2.01 -5.21
N SER A 94 -15.01 1.26 -5.95
CA SER A 94 -13.57 1.18 -5.69
C SER A 94 -12.77 0.67 -6.88
N LEU A 95 -11.47 0.96 -6.83
CA LEU A 95 -10.49 0.47 -7.79
C LEU A 95 -9.47 -0.44 -7.11
N SER A 96 -8.86 -1.32 -7.89
CA SER A 96 -7.71 -2.14 -7.52
C SER A 96 -6.79 -2.30 -8.73
N ALA A 97 -5.49 -2.52 -8.51
CA ALA A 97 -4.55 -2.76 -9.60
C ALA A 97 -3.51 -3.81 -9.22
N THR A 98 -3.14 -4.64 -10.19
CA THR A 98 -1.93 -5.46 -10.13
C THR A 98 -0.75 -4.71 -10.76
N HIS A 99 0.35 -5.39 -11.10
CA HIS A 99 1.43 -4.78 -11.85
C HIS A 99 0.94 -4.36 -13.25
N SER A 100 0.07 -5.14 -13.90
CA SER A 100 -0.24 -4.95 -15.32
C SER A 100 -1.73 -4.75 -15.62
N ALA A 101 -2.63 -4.81 -14.64
CA ALA A 101 -4.08 -4.72 -14.87
C ALA A 101 -4.80 -3.93 -13.77
N PHE A 102 -5.96 -3.41 -14.12
CA PHE A 102 -6.90 -2.72 -13.23
C PHE A 102 -8.16 -3.55 -13.02
N ALA A 103 -8.80 -3.34 -11.88
CA ALA A 103 -10.12 -3.85 -11.54
C ALA A 103 -10.97 -2.72 -10.94
N ALA A 104 -12.25 -2.68 -11.29
CA ALA A 104 -13.25 -1.78 -10.73
C ALA A 104 -14.38 -2.59 -10.10
N LEU A 105 -14.66 -2.33 -8.82
CA LEU A 105 -15.81 -2.89 -8.11
C LEU A 105 -17.03 -2.02 -8.36
N GLN A 106 -18.09 -2.66 -8.83
CA GLN A 106 -19.39 -2.04 -9.09
C GLN A 106 -20.24 -2.04 -7.81
N ALA A 107 -21.14 -1.05 -7.67
CA ALA A 107 -22.03 -0.96 -6.52
C ALA A 107 -22.96 -2.19 -6.34
N ASP A 108 -23.20 -2.96 -7.40
CA ASP A 108 -24.00 -4.19 -7.39
C ASP A 108 -23.20 -5.46 -7.01
N GLY A 109 -21.90 -5.30 -6.69
CA GLY A 109 -21.01 -6.39 -6.28
C GLY A 109 -20.43 -7.19 -7.44
N ARG A 110 -20.47 -6.68 -8.68
CA ARG A 110 -19.71 -7.19 -9.84
C ARG A 110 -18.34 -6.52 -9.95
N VAL A 111 -17.44 -7.15 -10.69
CA VAL A 111 -16.10 -6.61 -10.96
C VAL A 111 -15.85 -6.54 -12.47
N SER A 112 -15.25 -5.46 -12.93
CA SER A 112 -14.76 -5.31 -14.31
C SER A 112 -13.25 -5.10 -14.30
N THR A 113 -12.52 -5.72 -15.23
CA THR A 113 -11.06 -5.60 -15.32
C THR A 113 -10.62 -5.09 -16.68
N TRP A 114 -9.56 -4.27 -16.71
CA TRP A 114 -8.96 -3.77 -17.95
C TRP A 114 -7.43 -3.62 -17.85
N GLY A 115 -6.72 -3.48 -18.98
CA GLY A 115 -5.25 -3.45 -19.05
C GLY A 115 -4.67 -4.31 -20.18
N PRO A 116 -3.35 -4.24 -20.44
CA PRO A 116 -2.70 -4.93 -21.56
C PRO A 116 -2.65 -6.47 -21.44
N PHE A 117 -2.62 -7.02 -20.23
CA PHE A 117 -2.46 -8.46 -19.99
C PHE A 117 -3.77 -9.21 -19.70
N ILE A 118 -4.92 -8.73 -20.20
CA ILE A 118 -6.20 -9.47 -20.08
C ILE A 118 -6.21 -10.72 -20.98
N ASN A 119 -5.40 -10.75 -22.04
CA ASN A 119 -5.44 -11.78 -23.09
C ASN A 119 -4.59 -13.01 -22.78
N GLY A 120 -4.73 -13.57 -21.58
CA GLY A 120 -4.09 -14.84 -21.25
C GLY A 120 -4.78 -15.71 -20.22
N LEU A 121 -5.34 -15.17 -19.14
CA LEU A 121 -5.40 -15.97 -17.90
C LEU A 121 -6.73 -15.90 -17.10
N LEU A 122 -7.83 -15.46 -17.73
CA LEU A 122 -9.22 -15.95 -17.61
C LEU A 122 -10.06 -15.06 -18.54
N PRO A 123 -10.90 -15.59 -19.45
CA PRO A 123 -11.71 -14.73 -20.31
C PRO A 123 -12.63 -13.87 -19.44
N SER A 124 -12.80 -12.58 -19.79
CA SER A 124 -13.69 -11.62 -19.12
C SER A 124 -15.05 -12.22 -18.71
N ALA A 125 -15.57 -13.12 -19.54
CA ALA A 125 -16.76 -13.93 -19.33
C ALA A 125 -16.82 -14.78 -18.03
N SER A 126 -15.69 -14.96 -17.32
CA SER A 126 -15.62 -15.65 -16.02
C SER A 126 -15.65 -14.67 -14.84
N VAL A 127 -15.11 -13.46 -15.01
CA VAL A 127 -15.18 -12.37 -14.01
C VAL A 127 -16.58 -11.77 -13.99
N ASP A 128 -17.23 -11.63 -15.16
CA ASP A 128 -18.60 -11.12 -15.29
C ASP A 128 -19.66 -11.98 -14.56
N LYS A 129 -19.32 -13.24 -14.24
CA LYS A 129 -20.18 -14.16 -13.47
C LYS A 129 -19.98 -14.06 -11.96
N MET A 130 -18.95 -13.34 -11.50
CA MET A 130 -18.70 -13.11 -10.09
C MET A 130 -19.70 -12.07 -9.56
N LYS A 131 -20.42 -12.43 -8.50
CA LYS A 131 -21.41 -11.58 -7.83
C LYS A 131 -21.14 -11.57 -6.34
N ASN A 132 -21.71 -10.59 -5.64
CA ASN A 132 -21.61 -10.42 -4.20
C ASN A 132 -20.17 -10.19 -3.72
N ILE A 133 -19.31 -9.61 -4.56
CA ILE A 133 -17.97 -9.16 -4.15
C ILE A 133 -18.13 -7.87 -3.34
N VAL A 134 -17.49 -7.83 -2.17
CA VAL A 134 -17.52 -6.67 -1.27
C VAL A 134 -16.17 -5.95 -1.18
N SER A 135 -15.09 -6.62 -1.60
CA SER A 135 -13.75 -6.05 -1.66
C SER A 135 -12.92 -6.78 -2.72
N VAL A 136 -12.06 -6.04 -3.41
CA VAL A 136 -11.03 -6.59 -4.30
C VAL A 136 -9.66 -6.23 -3.74
N SER A 137 -8.75 -7.18 -3.77
CA SER A 137 -7.34 -7.01 -3.42
C SER A 137 -6.44 -7.60 -4.51
N SER A 138 -5.18 -7.21 -4.56
CA SER A 138 -4.27 -7.57 -5.65
C SER A 138 -2.88 -7.94 -5.16
N ILE A 139 -2.24 -8.85 -5.90
CA ILE A 139 -0.82 -9.17 -5.79
C ILE A 139 -0.14 -8.57 -7.01
N PRO A 140 0.55 -7.42 -6.86
CA PRO A 140 1.09 -6.69 -7.99
C PRO A 140 2.06 -7.52 -8.84
N ILE A 141 3.16 -7.99 -8.25
CA ILE A 141 4.25 -8.75 -8.90
C ILE A 141 3.85 -10.03 -9.65
N ARG A 142 2.66 -10.59 -9.39
CA ARG A 142 2.20 -11.84 -10.00
C ARG A 142 0.92 -11.67 -10.80
N ASP A 143 0.41 -10.46 -10.94
CA ASP A 143 -0.80 -10.15 -11.68
C ASP A 143 -2.01 -11.03 -11.27
N VAL A 144 -2.23 -11.14 -9.96
CA VAL A 144 -3.37 -11.85 -9.38
C VAL A 144 -4.27 -10.89 -8.61
N PHE A 145 -5.56 -10.96 -8.84
CA PHE A 145 -6.60 -10.35 -8.02
C PHE A 145 -7.26 -11.40 -7.12
N THR A 146 -7.78 -10.92 -6.00
CA THR A 146 -8.59 -11.68 -5.05
C THR A 146 -9.83 -10.87 -4.70
N GLY A 147 -10.98 -11.51 -4.59
CA GLY A 147 -12.26 -10.91 -4.27
C GLY A 147 -12.84 -11.57 -3.03
N LEU A 148 -13.17 -10.78 -2.02
CA LEU A 148 -13.92 -11.23 -0.85
C LEU A 148 -15.41 -11.17 -1.16
N ARG A 149 -16.11 -12.28 -0.97
CA ARG A 149 -17.57 -12.33 -1.07
C ARG A 149 -18.24 -11.97 0.26
N ALA A 150 -19.49 -11.53 0.19
CA ALA A 150 -20.30 -11.22 1.37
C ALA A 150 -20.47 -12.40 2.35
N ASP A 151 -20.33 -13.65 1.87
CA ASP A 151 -20.38 -14.87 2.69
C ASP A 151 -19.03 -15.23 3.35
N GLY A 152 -18.00 -14.40 3.15
CA GLY A 152 -16.64 -14.61 3.67
C GLY A 152 -15.78 -15.57 2.86
N SER A 153 -16.26 -16.09 1.72
CA SER A 153 -15.43 -16.87 0.80
C SER A 153 -14.57 -15.97 -0.10
N ILE A 154 -13.44 -16.50 -0.57
CA ILE A 154 -12.49 -15.77 -1.42
C ILE A 154 -12.51 -16.41 -2.82
N VAL A 155 -12.51 -15.57 -3.85
CA VAL A 155 -12.28 -15.96 -5.24
C VAL A 155 -11.04 -15.26 -5.77
N SER A 156 -10.21 -15.93 -6.57
CA SER A 156 -9.00 -15.33 -7.14
C SER A 156 -8.98 -15.51 -8.66
N TRP A 157 -8.45 -14.53 -9.38
CA TRP A 157 -8.29 -14.54 -10.84
C TRP A 157 -7.05 -13.75 -11.24
N GLY A 158 -6.51 -13.99 -12.44
CA GLY A 158 -5.22 -13.43 -12.86
C GLY A 158 -4.28 -14.51 -13.35
N ALA A 159 -2.96 -14.36 -13.17
CA ALA A 159 -1.98 -15.25 -13.82
C ALA A 159 -2.18 -16.75 -13.51
N VAL A 160 -2.59 -17.54 -14.53
CA VAL A 160 -3.02 -18.95 -14.40
C VAL A 160 -1.89 -19.87 -13.96
N ASP A 161 -0.64 -19.64 -14.38
CA ASP A 161 0.48 -20.48 -13.93
C ASP A 161 0.70 -20.37 -12.42
N PHE A 162 0.48 -19.18 -11.87
CA PHE A 162 0.53 -18.96 -10.43
C PHE A 162 -0.72 -19.51 -9.73
N LEU A 163 -1.92 -19.29 -10.28
CA LEU A 163 -3.15 -19.85 -9.72
C LEU A 163 -3.12 -21.39 -9.70
N ASN A 164 -2.62 -22.03 -10.75
CA ASN A 164 -2.49 -23.50 -10.87
C ASN A 164 -1.41 -24.09 -9.97
N THR A 165 -0.56 -23.28 -9.34
CA THR A 165 0.48 -23.75 -8.42
C THR A 165 0.20 -23.35 -6.97
N ALA A 166 -0.42 -22.19 -6.75
CA ALA A 166 -0.79 -21.67 -5.44
C ALA A 166 -2.19 -22.10 -4.95
N LEU A 167 -3.17 -22.33 -5.84
CA LEU A 167 -4.55 -22.70 -5.46
C LEU A 167 -4.85 -24.22 -5.38
N PRO A 168 -4.24 -25.15 -6.13
CA PRO A 168 -4.62 -26.56 -6.03
C PRO A 168 -4.00 -27.32 -4.85
N ARG A 169 -3.19 -26.68 -4.00
CA ARG A 169 -2.70 -27.22 -2.71
C ARG A 169 -3.46 -26.64 -1.51
N MET A 170 -4.77 -26.43 -1.63
CA MET A 170 -5.63 -26.13 -0.48
C MET A 170 -5.73 -27.36 0.44
N CYS A 171 -4.72 -27.58 1.27
CA CYS A 171 -4.68 -28.57 2.34
C CYS A 171 -5.68 -28.20 3.44
N GLY A 172 -6.98 -28.42 3.26
CA GLY A 172 -7.99 -28.33 4.34
C GLY A 172 -8.01 -27.02 5.16
N LEU A 173 -7.42 -25.94 4.63
CA LEU A 173 -7.29 -24.66 5.31
C LEU A 173 -8.60 -23.89 5.19
N SER A 174 -9.27 -23.70 6.32
CA SER A 174 -10.45 -22.84 6.42
C SER A 174 -10.04 -21.37 6.29
N LEU A 175 -10.45 -20.70 5.21
CA LEU A 175 -10.21 -19.26 4.97
C LEU A 175 -11.39 -18.39 5.42
N HIS A 176 -12.09 -18.80 6.49
CA HIS A 176 -13.16 -18.00 7.08
C HIS A 176 -12.62 -16.94 8.03
N ASN A 177 -13.36 -15.83 8.16
CA ASN A 177 -13.07 -14.73 9.07
C ASN A 177 -11.73 -14.03 8.81
N ILE A 178 -11.23 -14.01 7.57
CA ILE A 178 -10.03 -13.24 7.21
C ILE A 178 -10.35 -11.75 7.26
N ILE A 179 -9.49 -10.98 7.92
CA ILE A 179 -9.62 -9.52 8.06
C ILE A 179 -8.47 -8.74 7.40
N SER A 180 -7.34 -9.41 7.12
CA SER A 180 -6.20 -8.82 6.41
C SER A 180 -5.41 -9.90 5.68
N LEU A 181 -4.79 -9.51 4.57
CA LEU A 181 -3.86 -10.32 3.79
C LEU A 181 -2.53 -9.58 3.66
N SER A 182 -1.44 -10.33 3.56
CA SER A 182 -0.09 -9.83 3.30
C SER A 182 0.63 -10.81 2.38
N THR A 183 1.54 -10.31 1.54
CA THR A 183 2.16 -11.07 0.46
C THR A 183 3.66 -10.82 0.39
N THR A 184 4.43 -11.90 0.27
CA THR A 184 5.84 -11.88 -0.12
C THR A 184 5.96 -12.15 -1.63
N GLU A 185 7.17 -12.26 -2.18
CA GLU A 185 7.37 -12.56 -3.61
C GLU A 185 6.77 -13.90 -4.07
N GLN A 186 6.62 -14.83 -3.11
CA GLN A 186 6.32 -16.23 -3.39
C GLN A 186 5.23 -16.82 -2.48
N SER A 187 4.78 -16.09 -1.44
CA SER A 187 3.87 -16.62 -0.42
C SER A 187 2.86 -15.59 0.10
N PHE A 188 1.89 -16.10 0.84
CA PHE A 188 0.77 -15.40 1.42
C PHE A 188 0.72 -15.61 2.92
N ALA A 189 0.21 -14.60 3.63
CA ALA A 189 -0.24 -14.71 5.00
C ALA A 189 -1.60 -14.04 5.15
N ALA A 190 -2.48 -14.65 5.94
CA ALA A 190 -3.79 -14.11 6.27
C ALA A 190 -3.96 -13.99 7.78
N LEU A 191 -4.48 -12.84 8.22
CA LEU A 191 -4.91 -12.59 9.60
C LEU A 191 -6.40 -12.84 9.71
N ARG A 192 -6.79 -13.65 10.69
CA ARG A 192 -8.18 -13.90 11.05
C ARG A 192 -8.68 -12.94 12.12
N ALA A 193 -10.00 -12.76 12.18
CA ALA A 193 -10.69 -11.93 13.17
C ALA A 193 -10.45 -12.38 14.62
N ASP A 194 -10.06 -13.63 14.83
CA ASP A 194 -9.70 -14.20 16.14
C ASP A 194 -8.21 -13.98 16.52
N GLY A 195 -7.48 -13.19 15.73
CA GLY A 195 -6.07 -12.88 15.97
C GLY A 195 -5.08 -14.00 15.61
N SER A 196 -5.54 -15.08 14.97
CA SER A 196 -4.64 -16.12 14.42
C SER A 196 -4.25 -15.86 12.98
N VAL A 197 -3.14 -16.47 12.56
CA VAL A 197 -2.60 -16.31 11.21
C VAL A 197 -2.41 -17.64 10.51
N VAL A 198 -2.54 -17.63 9.18
CA VAL A 198 -2.24 -18.77 8.31
C VAL A 198 -1.45 -18.30 7.09
N SER A 199 -0.49 -19.09 6.64
CA SER A 199 0.36 -18.79 5.48
C SER A 199 0.44 -19.97 4.51
N TRP A 200 0.56 -19.67 3.22
CA TRP A 200 0.63 -20.64 2.12
C TRP A 200 1.42 -20.05 0.95
N GLY A 201 2.01 -20.86 0.06
CA GLY A 201 2.82 -20.35 -1.05
C GLY A 201 3.72 -21.39 -1.71
N LEU A 202 4.46 -20.96 -2.74
CA LEU A 202 5.24 -21.83 -3.62
C LEU A 202 6.49 -22.42 -2.94
N ASP A 203 7.18 -21.65 -2.10
CA ASP A 203 8.51 -22.00 -1.57
C ASP A 203 8.66 -21.86 -0.03
N PHE A 204 7.59 -21.57 0.72
CA PHE A 204 7.68 -21.42 2.18
C PHE A 204 6.82 -22.40 2.98
N LEU A 205 7.39 -22.79 4.11
CA LEU A 205 6.80 -23.62 5.15
C LEU A 205 5.43 -23.07 5.57
N PRO A 206 4.50 -23.95 6.00
CA PRO A 206 3.29 -23.50 6.68
C PRO A 206 3.65 -22.60 7.86
N THR A 207 2.70 -21.79 8.33
CA THR A 207 2.89 -20.95 9.51
C THR A 207 3.52 -21.76 10.63
N PRO A 208 4.65 -21.31 11.21
CA PRO A 208 5.31 -22.05 12.27
C PRO A 208 4.32 -22.33 13.43
N PRO A 209 4.31 -23.54 14.03
CA PRO A 209 3.33 -23.92 15.05
C PRO A 209 3.22 -22.91 16.20
N GLU A 210 4.35 -22.32 16.61
CA GLU A 210 4.43 -21.30 17.65
C GLU A 210 3.70 -20.00 17.28
N ILE A 211 3.70 -19.63 16.00
CA ILE A 211 2.98 -18.46 15.48
C ILE A 211 1.51 -18.83 15.21
N ALA A 212 1.25 -20.03 14.70
CA ALA A 212 -0.11 -20.53 14.44
C ALA A 212 -0.95 -20.68 15.73
N ALA A 213 -0.28 -20.88 16.87
CA ALA A 213 -0.91 -20.93 18.19
C ALA A 213 -1.31 -19.54 18.74
N LEU A 214 -0.80 -18.45 18.17
CA LEU A 214 -1.11 -17.09 18.62
C LEU A 214 -2.56 -16.71 18.28
N LYS A 215 -3.15 -15.92 19.16
CA LYS A 215 -4.52 -15.37 19.06
C LYS A 215 -4.56 -13.86 19.30
N ASP A 216 -3.40 -13.23 19.34
CA ASP A 216 -3.22 -11.84 19.66
C ASP A 216 -2.50 -11.07 18.55
N ILE A 217 -2.41 -11.60 17.32
CA ILE A 217 -1.91 -10.84 16.19
C ILE A 217 -2.91 -9.74 15.83
N VAL A 218 -2.42 -8.50 15.69
CA VAL A 218 -3.24 -7.33 15.35
C VAL A 218 -2.97 -6.77 13.96
N SER A 219 -1.76 -6.97 13.41
CA SER A 219 -1.43 -6.56 12.03
C SER A 219 -0.37 -7.45 11.40
N LEU A 220 -0.44 -7.61 10.08
CA LEU A 220 0.54 -8.32 9.25
C LEU A 220 1.20 -7.37 8.26
N HIS A 221 2.50 -7.54 8.09
CA HIS A 221 3.34 -6.83 7.14
C HIS A 221 4.26 -7.82 6.45
N SER A 222 4.76 -7.44 5.28
CA SER A 222 5.69 -8.27 4.53
C SER A 222 6.84 -7.45 3.95
N THR A 223 8.02 -8.04 4.00
CA THR A 223 9.14 -7.71 3.11
C THR A 223 9.09 -8.67 1.91
N ASN A 224 10.14 -8.70 1.09
CA ASN A 224 10.23 -9.60 -0.05
C ASN A 224 10.06 -11.08 0.32
N ASN A 225 10.63 -11.50 1.46
CA ASN A 225 10.73 -12.91 1.83
C ASN A 225 10.33 -13.19 3.27
N THR A 226 9.87 -12.18 4.01
CA THR A 226 9.57 -12.31 5.44
C THR A 226 8.20 -11.71 5.74
N PHE A 227 7.42 -12.43 6.54
CA PHE A 227 6.25 -11.88 7.20
C PHE A 227 6.62 -11.38 8.59
N VAL A 228 6.09 -10.22 8.95
CA VAL A 228 6.24 -9.61 10.28
C VAL A 228 4.85 -9.34 10.83
N ALA A 229 4.60 -9.82 12.05
CA ALA A 229 3.34 -9.66 12.73
C ALA A 229 3.51 -8.88 14.03
N LEU A 230 2.66 -7.87 14.22
CA LEU A 230 2.53 -7.14 15.47
C LEU A 230 1.51 -7.85 16.36
N ARG A 231 1.86 -8.03 17.64
CA ARG A 231 0.99 -8.61 18.66
C ARG A 231 0.36 -7.52 19.52
N ALA A 232 -0.82 -7.78 20.08
CA ALA A 232 -1.56 -6.87 20.94
C ALA A 232 -0.81 -6.47 22.23
N ASN A 233 0.23 -7.21 22.60
CA ASN A 233 1.11 -6.93 23.74
C ASN A 233 2.30 -6.02 23.39
N GLY A 234 2.39 -5.52 22.15
CA GLY A 234 3.48 -4.64 21.68
C GLY A 234 4.76 -5.36 21.27
N SER A 235 4.76 -6.70 21.23
CA SER A 235 5.88 -7.48 20.70
C SER A 235 5.68 -7.83 19.22
N VAL A 236 6.76 -8.21 18.54
CA VAL A 236 6.74 -8.60 17.12
C VAL A 236 7.20 -10.05 16.96
N VAL A 237 6.62 -10.75 16.00
CA VAL A 237 7.07 -12.08 15.56
C VAL A 237 7.25 -12.07 14.04
N SER A 238 8.23 -12.81 13.55
CA SER A 238 8.48 -12.94 12.11
C SER A 238 8.61 -14.40 11.71
N TRP A 239 8.30 -14.70 10.45
CA TRP A 239 8.62 -15.97 9.82
C TRP A 239 8.90 -15.74 8.34
N GLY A 240 9.79 -16.56 7.80
CA GLY A 240 10.38 -16.34 6.48
C GLY A 240 11.90 -16.39 6.57
N VAL A 241 12.58 -15.51 5.84
CA VAL A 241 14.06 -15.48 5.80
C VAL A 241 14.63 -14.62 6.93
N GLU A 242 14.02 -13.46 7.23
CA GLU A 242 14.57 -12.54 8.22
C GLU A 242 14.22 -12.93 9.66
N ILE A 243 15.25 -12.86 10.50
CA ILE A 243 15.15 -13.07 11.94
C ILE A 243 15.10 -11.70 12.62
N ILE A 244 14.12 -11.51 13.51
CA ILE A 244 14.05 -10.30 14.34
C ILE A 244 15.31 -10.22 15.24
N PRO A 245 16.04 -9.09 15.24
CA PRO A 245 17.21 -8.94 16.09
C PRO A 245 16.87 -9.10 17.59
N PRO A 246 17.77 -9.66 18.42
CA PRO A 246 17.49 -9.96 19.83
C PRO A 246 17.06 -8.73 20.66
N GLU A 247 17.52 -7.54 20.31
CA GLU A 247 17.15 -6.27 20.91
C GLU A 247 15.71 -5.86 20.58
N ILE A 248 15.26 -6.11 19.35
CA ILE A 248 13.89 -5.86 18.89
C ILE A 248 12.94 -6.91 19.47
N ALA A 249 13.37 -8.17 19.53
CA ALA A 249 12.59 -9.28 20.10
C ALA A 249 12.21 -9.10 21.58
N LYS A 250 12.95 -8.23 22.31
CA LYS A 250 12.68 -7.89 23.72
C LYS A 250 11.67 -6.75 23.89
N LEU A 251 11.37 -6.00 22.83
CA LEU A 251 10.45 -4.87 22.89
C LEU A 251 9.01 -5.36 23.09
N GLN A 252 8.25 -4.60 23.89
CA GLN A 252 6.83 -4.83 24.17
C GLN A 252 6.02 -3.53 24.04
N ASP A 253 6.60 -2.55 23.36
CA ASP A 253 6.07 -1.20 23.19
C ASP A 253 5.98 -0.80 21.72
N ILE A 254 6.08 -1.75 20.76
CA ILE A 254 5.81 -1.46 19.36
C ILE A 254 4.32 -1.16 19.17
N VAL A 255 4.00 -0.06 18.51
CA VAL A 255 2.63 0.38 18.22
C VAL A 255 2.28 0.37 16.74
N SER A 256 3.28 0.45 15.86
CA SER A 256 3.08 0.37 14.41
C SER A 256 4.32 -0.17 13.72
N ILE A 257 4.13 -0.85 12.60
CA ILE A 257 5.20 -1.37 11.74
C ILE A 257 4.96 -0.84 10.33
N THR A 258 6.03 -0.52 9.62
CA THR A 258 6.03 -0.27 8.18
C THR A 258 7.18 -1.05 7.56
N THR A 259 6.98 -1.53 6.33
CA THR A 259 7.99 -2.30 5.60
C THR A 259 8.31 -1.66 4.26
N ASN A 260 9.50 -1.93 3.76
CA ASN A 260 9.84 -1.80 2.35
C ASN A 260 10.37 -3.16 1.86
N TYR A 261 11.04 -3.22 0.70
CA TYR A 261 11.48 -4.48 0.09
C TYR A 261 12.30 -5.39 1.01
N ASP A 262 13.24 -4.85 1.80
CA ASP A 262 14.16 -5.64 2.64
C ASP A 262 14.29 -5.08 4.08
N TYR A 263 13.48 -4.08 4.44
CA TYR A 263 13.62 -3.37 5.71
C TYR A 263 12.30 -3.26 6.44
N VAL A 264 12.42 -3.28 7.76
CA VAL A 264 11.31 -3.07 8.68
C VAL A 264 11.64 -1.89 9.57
N ALA A 265 10.69 -0.98 9.74
CA ALA A 265 10.75 0.07 10.74
C ALA A 265 9.51 0.03 11.62
N ALA A 266 9.68 0.33 12.90
CA ALA A 266 8.64 0.26 13.90
C ALA A 266 8.60 1.51 14.76
N LEU A 267 7.40 2.05 14.93
CA LEU A 267 7.11 3.13 15.88
C LEU A 267 6.84 2.52 17.26
N ARG A 268 7.46 3.10 18.28
CA ARG A 268 7.32 2.70 19.68
C ARG A 268 6.36 3.63 20.42
N ALA A 269 5.77 3.13 21.51
CA ALA A 269 4.86 3.87 22.38
C ALA A 269 5.53 5.06 23.08
N ASP A 270 6.87 5.05 23.16
CA ASP A 270 7.68 6.17 23.65
C ASP A 270 8.00 7.22 22.56
N HIS A 271 7.29 7.18 21.43
CA HIS A 271 7.41 8.11 20.31
C HIS A 271 8.80 8.10 19.65
N SER A 272 9.55 7.00 19.79
CA SER A 272 10.78 6.75 19.02
C SER A 272 10.60 5.71 17.92
N VAL A 273 11.55 5.64 17.01
CA VAL A 273 11.58 4.68 15.91
C VAL A 273 12.76 3.72 16.06
N VAL A 274 12.53 2.46 15.71
CA VAL A 274 13.58 1.45 15.51
C VAL A 274 13.44 0.87 14.12
N SER A 275 14.53 0.42 13.52
CA SER A 275 14.48 -0.32 12.26
C SER A 275 15.50 -1.43 12.25
N TRP A 276 15.25 -2.45 11.42
CA TRP A 276 16.16 -3.56 11.21
C TRP A 276 16.09 -4.04 9.76
N GLU A 277 17.12 -4.78 9.34
CA GLU A 277 17.31 -5.29 7.98
C GLU A 277 17.79 -6.74 7.98
N ASP A 278 17.76 -7.37 6.81
CA ASP A 278 18.54 -8.58 6.52
C ASP A 278 20.05 -8.26 6.51
N ASP A 279 20.90 -9.25 6.78
CA ASP A 279 22.35 -9.21 7.08
C ASP A 279 23.26 -8.53 6.02
N MET A 280 22.68 -7.90 4.98
CA MET A 280 23.34 -7.30 3.82
C MET A 280 23.70 -5.81 3.96
N GLY A 281 23.37 -5.15 5.08
CA GLY A 281 24.09 -3.94 5.54
C GLY A 281 23.96 -2.68 4.67
N SER A 282 22.78 -2.32 4.15
CA SER A 282 22.67 -1.18 3.20
C SER A 282 22.43 0.20 3.85
N GLY A 283 22.32 0.28 5.18
CA GLY A 283 22.38 1.57 5.88
C GLY A 283 21.09 2.40 5.88
N LEU A 284 19.91 1.76 5.80
CA LEU A 284 18.61 2.43 6.02
C LEU A 284 18.18 2.47 7.50
N ILE A 285 19.12 2.28 8.43
CA ILE A 285 18.92 2.51 9.87
C ILE A 285 18.74 4.04 10.10
N PRO A 286 17.82 4.49 10.97
CA PRO A 286 17.67 5.90 11.25
C PRO A 286 19.00 6.50 11.77
N PRO A 287 19.44 7.64 11.21
CA PRO A 287 20.58 8.38 11.74
C PRO A 287 20.42 8.66 13.24
N PRO A 288 21.51 8.80 14.01
CA PRO A 288 21.44 9.02 15.46
C PRO A 288 20.51 10.16 15.88
N GLU A 289 20.44 11.22 15.08
CA GLU A 289 19.57 12.38 15.32
C GLU A 289 18.09 12.02 15.21
N ILE A 290 17.72 11.12 14.30
CA ILE A 290 16.35 10.63 14.13
C ILE A 290 16.05 9.54 15.17
N ALA A 291 17.00 8.65 15.44
CA ALA A 291 16.87 7.60 16.45
C ALA A 291 16.71 8.16 17.88
N ALA A 292 17.23 9.37 18.12
CA ALA A 292 17.09 10.08 19.39
C ALA A 292 15.75 10.80 19.58
N LEU A 293 14.92 10.90 18.53
CA LEU A 293 13.61 11.57 18.63
C LEU A 293 12.66 10.81 19.56
N LYS A 294 11.83 11.59 20.27
CA LYS A 294 10.83 11.12 21.24
C LYS A 294 9.48 11.82 21.04
N ASP A 295 9.25 12.31 19.82
CA ASP A 295 8.06 13.05 19.44
C ASP A 295 7.55 12.60 18.05
N ILE A 296 7.87 11.38 17.62
CA ILE A 296 7.36 10.81 16.37
C ILE A 296 5.91 10.35 16.58
N VAL A 297 5.02 10.78 15.68
CA VAL A 297 3.59 10.45 15.73
C VAL A 297 3.13 9.54 14.60
N SER A 298 3.83 9.50 13.47
CA SER A 298 3.58 8.53 12.40
C SER A 298 4.84 8.23 11.60
N LEU A 299 4.87 7.05 11.00
CA LEU A 299 6.01 6.48 10.30
C LEU A 299 5.52 5.91 8.97
N HIS A 300 6.25 6.24 7.90
CA HIS A 300 5.87 5.99 6.52
C HIS A 300 7.08 5.49 5.73
N SER A 301 6.91 4.52 4.83
CA SER A 301 7.99 3.98 4.00
C SER A 301 7.64 3.92 2.52
N THR A 302 8.61 4.31 1.68
CA THR A 302 8.60 3.95 0.25
C THR A 302 9.19 2.57 0.07
N THR A 303 8.72 1.86 -0.94
CA THR A 303 9.22 0.51 -1.24
C THR A 303 10.51 0.55 -2.08
N GLY A 304 10.68 1.55 -2.94
CA GLY A 304 11.67 1.54 -4.02
C GLY A 304 11.09 0.97 -5.32
N SER A 305 11.74 1.25 -6.46
CA SER A 305 11.31 0.81 -7.79
C SER A 305 12.26 -0.27 -8.32
N LEU A 306 11.81 -1.53 -8.38
CA LEU A 306 12.42 -2.70 -9.04
C LEU A 306 13.90 -3.04 -8.73
N SER A 307 14.66 -2.19 -8.03
CA SER A 307 16.01 -2.47 -7.56
C SER A 307 16.02 -2.60 -6.04
N ARG A 308 16.62 -3.70 -5.57
CA ARG A 308 16.89 -3.96 -4.15
C ARG A 308 17.64 -2.76 -3.56
N PHE A 309 17.35 -2.43 -2.30
CA PHE A 309 18.02 -1.36 -1.52
C PHE A 309 17.67 0.10 -1.87
N THR A 310 16.48 0.40 -2.42
CA THR A 310 16.09 1.79 -2.78
C THR A 310 14.96 2.38 -1.94
N GLY A 311 14.54 1.75 -0.84
CA GLY A 311 13.50 2.30 0.03
C GLY A 311 13.94 3.54 0.82
N SER A 312 12.95 4.30 1.28
CA SER A 312 13.12 5.46 2.18
C SER A 312 12.04 5.47 3.24
N PHE A 313 12.30 6.18 4.32
CA PHE A 313 11.35 6.38 5.40
C PHE A 313 11.16 7.86 5.67
N ALA A 314 9.96 8.24 6.08
CA ALA A 314 9.65 9.56 6.60
C ALA A 314 8.80 9.43 7.87
N VAL A 315 9.02 10.35 8.81
CA VAL A 315 8.24 10.43 10.04
C VAL A 315 7.64 11.81 10.22
N LEU A 316 6.39 11.85 10.68
CA LEU A 316 5.75 13.07 11.16
C LEU A 316 5.99 13.19 12.66
N ARG A 317 6.31 14.40 13.11
CA ARG A 317 6.54 14.71 14.53
C ARG A 317 5.37 15.46 15.14
N GLU A 318 5.28 15.48 16.47
CA GLU A 318 4.23 16.20 17.23
C GLU A 318 4.21 17.69 16.92
N ASN A 319 5.38 18.28 16.67
CA ASN A 319 5.53 19.68 16.26
C ASN A 319 5.14 19.94 14.79
N ARG A 320 4.55 18.95 14.11
CA ARG A 320 4.11 18.99 12.71
C ARG A 320 5.22 19.21 11.68
N SER A 321 6.47 18.93 12.05
CA SER A 321 7.59 18.83 11.10
C SER A 321 7.81 17.38 10.65
N VAL A 322 8.56 17.23 9.57
CA VAL A 322 8.88 15.92 8.98
C VAL A 322 10.39 15.75 8.90
N VAL A 323 10.86 14.54 9.19
CA VAL A 323 12.23 14.12 8.86
C VAL A 323 12.18 12.82 8.05
N ALA A 324 13.15 12.61 7.18
CA ALA A 324 13.28 11.40 6.37
C ALA A 324 14.71 10.88 6.40
N TRP A 325 14.85 9.61 6.10
CA TRP A 325 16.13 8.96 5.87
C TRP A 325 15.98 7.86 4.83
N GLY A 326 17.12 7.43 4.30
CA GLY A 326 17.21 6.36 3.33
C GLY A 326 17.64 6.83 1.96
N ASN A 327 17.16 6.17 0.91
CA ASN A 327 17.62 6.44 -0.45
C ASN A 327 17.17 7.83 -0.97
N ILE A 328 18.13 8.64 -1.43
CA ILE A 328 17.85 10.00 -1.89
C ILE A 328 16.85 10.06 -3.05
N ASP A 329 16.89 9.09 -3.98
CA ASP A 329 16.06 9.07 -5.18
C ASP A 329 14.59 8.76 -4.86
N THR A 330 14.33 8.12 -3.72
CA THR A 330 12.98 7.75 -3.26
C THR A 330 12.49 8.60 -2.08
N GLY A 331 13.16 9.72 -1.81
CA GLY A 331 12.72 10.71 -0.83
C GLY A 331 13.35 10.60 0.55
N GLY A 332 14.46 9.87 0.70
CA GLY A 332 15.23 9.75 1.93
C GLY A 332 15.89 11.06 2.39
N THR A 333 15.90 12.10 1.54
CA THR A 333 16.33 13.46 1.90
C THR A 333 15.19 14.45 1.68
N LEU A 334 14.88 15.25 2.70
CA LEU A 334 13.89 16.33 2.55
C LEU A 334 14.49 17.55 1.84
N PRO A 335 13.78 18.12 0.85
CA PRO A 335 14.06 19.47 0.37
C PRO A 335 13.96 20.50 1.50
N LEU A 336 14.88 21.47 1.55
CA LEU A 336 14.94 22.48 2.62
C LEU A 336 13.62 23.23 2.84
N LYS A 337 12.88 23.52 1.75
CA LYS A 337 11.57 24.19 1.82
C LYS A 337 10.52 23.38 2.59
N ILE A 338 10.61 22.05 2.56
CA ILE A 338 9.71 21.14 3.27
C ILE A 338 10.24 20.90 4.69
N ALA A 339 11.56 20.77 4.86
CA ALA A 339 12.19 20.59 6.17
C ALA A 339 11.95 21.77 7.15
N GLN A 340 11.63 22.95 6.63
CA GLN A 340 11.29 24.14 7.42
C GLN A 340 9.79 24.24 7.80
N LEU A 341 8.94 23.35 7.29
CA LEU A 341 7.51 23.36 7.59
C LEU A 341 7.24 22.78 8.99
N ASN A 342 6.25 23.36 9.66
CA ASN A 342 5.76 22.98 10.99
C ASN A 342 4.22 22.95 11.03
N ASP A 343 3.61 22.71 9.87
CA ASP A 343 2.17 22.66 9.68
C ASP A 343 1.72 21.41 8.93
N ILE A 344 2.58 20.38 8.82
CA ILE A 344 2.20 19.10 8.22
C ILE A 344 1.22 18.36 9.14
N VAL A 345 0.12 17.87 8.58
CA VAL A 345 -0.94 17.15 9.33
C VAL A 345 -1.01 15.67 8.98
N SER A 346 -0.61 15.27 7.78
CA SER A 346 -0.55 13.86 7.37
C SER A 346 0.43 13.65 6.22
N LEU A 347 0.92 12.42 6.11
CA LEU A 347 1.74 11.95 5.00
C LEU A 347 0.97 10.90 4.18
N SER A 348 1.29 10.81 2.90
CA SER A 348 0.86 9.76 1.98
C SER A 348 2.03 9.38 1.09
N VAL A 349 2.09 8.12 0.64
CA VAL A 349 3.33 7.53 0.11
C VAL A 349 3.05 6.70 -1.15
N THR A 350 3.84 6.91 -2.20
CA THR A 350 3.90 6.01 -3.37
C THR A 350 5.10 5.08 -3.24
N CYS A 351 5.38 4.24 -4.25
CA CYS A 351 6.55 3.37 -4.18
C CYS A 351 7.90 4.12 -4.07
N SER A 352 7.97 5.40 -4.48
CA SER A 352 9.23 6.18 -4.47
C SER A 352 9.05 7.68 -4.17
N ALA A 353 7.90 8.12 -3.66
CA ALA A 353 7.68 9.52 -3.33
C ALA A 353 6.77 9.67 -2.11
N PHE A 354 6.84 10.85 -1.51
CA PHE A 354 6.00 11.25 -0.39
C PHE A 354 5.22 12.50 -0.76
N ALA A 355 4.00 12.61 -0.25
CA ALA A 355 3.19 13.81 -0.25
C ALA A 355 2.73 14.14 1.18
N ALA A 356 2.78 15.41 1.53
CA ALA A 356 2.42 15.94 2.84
C ALA A 356 1.26 16.92 2.72
N LEU A 357 0.17 16.63 3.42
CA LEU A 357 -0.95 17.56 3.60
C LEU A 357 -0.59 18.57 4.69
N ARG A 358 -0.82 19.85 4.41
CA ARG A 358 -0.60 20.96 5.34
C ARG A 358 -1.90 21.40 5.99
N ALA A 359 -1.79 22.01 7.17
CA ALA A 359 -2.94 22.52 7.93
C ALA A 359 -3.70 23.64 7.21
N ASP A 360 -3.07 24.30 6.24
CA ASP A 360 -3.68 25.32 5.37
C ASP A 360 -4.43 24.74 4.15
N GLY A 361 -4.57 23.41 4.09
CA GLY A 361 -5.26 22.70 3.00
C GLY A 361 -4.46 22.62 1.69
N SER A 362 -3.17 22.96 1.69
CA SER A 362 -2.27 22.73 0.56
C SER A 362 -1.44 21.46 0.72
N VAL A 363 -0.79 21.05 -0.37
CA VAL A 363 0.07 19.86 -0.42
C VAL A 363 1.48 20.20 -0.89
N VAL A 364 2.47 19.48 -0.35
CA VAL A 364 3.85 19.46 -0.84
C VAL A 364 4.25 18.01 -1.10
N ALA A 365 5.16 17.77 -2.04
CA ALA A 365 5.66 16.43 -2.34
C ALA A 365 7.19 16.42 -2.56
N TRP A 366 7.81 15.27 -2.36
CA TRP A 366 9.23 15.03 -2.62
C TRP A 366 9.51 13.56 -2.95
N GLY A 367 10.73 13.25 -3.37
CA GLY A 367 11.12 11.95 -3.92
C GLY A 367 11.04 11.94 -5.45
N GLN A 368 10.84 10.78 -6.05
CA GLN A 368 10.93 10.62 -7.50
C GLN A 368 9.79 11.37 -8.23
N PRO A 369 10.08 12.34 -9.13
CA PRO A 369 9.04 13.13 -9.81
C PRO A 369 8.05 12.28 -10.62
N SER A 370 8.52 11.25 -11.33
CA SER A 370 7.67 10.34 -12.11
C SER A 370 6.72 9.50 -11.25
N ARG A 371 6.97 9.41 -9.94
CA ARG A 371 6.14 8.70 -8.95
C ARG A 371 5.36 9.68 -8.05
N GLY A 372 5.21 10.94 -8.47
CA GLY A 372 4.42 11.95 -7.74
C GLY A 372 5.22 12.87 -6.82
N GLY A 373 6.56 12.79 -6.82
CA GLY A 373 7.43 13.67 -6.02
C GLY A 373 7.43 15.16 -6.44
N TYR A 374 6.64 15.52 -7.45
CA TYR A 374 6.43 16.88 -7.93
C TYR A 374 4.93 17.19 -7.96
N VAL A 375 4.50 18.26 -7.28
CA VAL A 375 3.10 18.74 -7.30
C VAL A 375 2.89 19.70 -8.47
N PRO A 376 1.97 19.44 -9.40
CA PRO A 376 1.65 20.36 -10.50
C PRO A 376 1.14 21.72 -10.00
N PRO A 377 1.40 22.84 -10.71
CA PRO A 377 1.00 24.19 -10.28
C PRO A 377 -0.49 24.37 -10.02
N GLU A 378 -1.35 23.64 -10.74
CA GLU A 378 -2.81 23.65 -10.59
C GLU A 378 -3.22 23.13 -9.21
N ILE A 379 -2.61 22.01 -8.79
CA ILE A 379 -2.84 21.39 -7.48
C ILE A 379 -2.12 22.17 -6.37
N ALA A 380 -0.93 22.71 -6.64
CA ALA A 380 -0.15 23.47 -5.66
C ALA A 380 -0.83 24.78 -5.20
N LYS A 381 -1.78 25.29 -5.98
CA LYS A 381 -2.59 26.48 -5.64
C LYS A 381 -3.80 26.15 -4.74
N LEU A 382 -4.20 24.89 -4.66
CA LEU A 382 -5.35 24.47 -3.86
C LEU A 382 -5.09 24.70 -2.36
N LYS A 383 -6.16 25.06 -1.65
CA LYS A 383 -6.18 25.36 -0.21
C LYS A 383 -7.34 24.67 0.52
N ASP A 384 -8.02 23.77 -0.18
CA ASP A 384 -9.22 23.06 0.26
C ASP A 384 -8.99 21.54 0.26
N ILE A 385 -7.74 21.06 0.17
CA ILE A 385 -7.44 19.63 0.26
C ILE A 385 -7.65 19.18 1.72
N VAL A 386 -8.41 18.10 1.89
CA VAL A 386 -8.75 17.53 3.21
C VAL A 386 -8.19 16.14 3.43
N SER A 387 -7.80 15.43 2.37
CA SER A 387 -7.18 14.11 2.47
C SER A 387 -6.31 13.81 1.24
N LEU A 388 -5.30 12.99 1.44
CA LEU A 388 -4.47 12.42 0.38
C LEU A 388 -4.64 10.90 0.33
N SER A 389 -4.60 10.34 -0.87
CA SER A 389 -4.49 8.91 -1.13
C SER A 389 -3.36 8.69 -2.13
N ALA A 390 -2.73 7.53 -2.09
CA ALA A 390 -1.66 7.18 -3.01
C ALA A 390 -1.95 5.85 -3.71
N SER A 391 -1.42 5.71 -4.92
CA SER A 391 -1.22 4.46 -5.62
C SER A 391 0.28 4.12 -5.66
N ASN A 392 0.68 3.09 -6.41
CA ASN A 392 2.10 2.77 -6.56
C ASN A 392 2.92 3.90 -7.15
N SER A 393 2.33 4.80 -7.95
CA SER A 393 3.10 5.84 -8.66
C SER A 393 2.45 7.20 -8.73
N ALA A 394 1.28 7.38 -8.13
CA ALA A 394 0.51 8.62 -8.22
C ALA A 394 -0.20 8.93 -6.90
N PHE A 395 -0.61 10.18 -6.75
CA PHE A 395 -1.38 10.65 -5.62
C PHE A 395 -2.73 11.18 -6.08
N ALA A 396 -3.72 11.12 -5.18
CA ALA A 396 -5.01 11.78 -5.30
C ALA A 396 -5.25 12.65 -4.07
N ALA A 397 -5.61 13.91 -4.29
CA ALA A 397 -6.11 14.85 -3.30
C ALA A 397 -7.64 14.87 -3.32
N LEU A 398 -8.25 14.66 -2.16
CA LEU A 398 -9.67 14.91 -1.94
C LEU A 398 -9.85 16.35 -1.44
N ARG A 399 -10.69 17.11 -2.14
CA ARG A 399 -11.06 18.48 -1.78
C ARG A 399 -12.27 18.51 -0.84
N ALA A 400 -12.45 19.61 -0.12
CA ALA A 400 -13.53 19.80 0.85
C ALA A 400 -14.94 19.76 0.21
N ASP A 401 -15.05 20.10 -1.08
CA ASP A 401 -16.27 19.99 -1.88
C ASP A 401 -16.54 18.56 -2.40
N GLY A 402 -15.61 17.63 -2.14
CA GLY A 402 -15.64 16.23 -2.53
C GLY A 402 -15.00 15.93 -3.89
N ARG A 403 -14.59 16.96 -4.65
CA ARG A 403 -13.85 16.80 -5.91
C ARG A 403 -12.48 16.19 -5.67
N ARG A 404 -11.90 15.60 -6.72
CA ARG A 404 -10.61 14.91 -6.64
C ARG A 404 -9.64 15.37 -7.71
N ALA A 405 -8.41 15.65 -7.30
CA ALA A 405 -7.30 15.99 -8.19
C ALA A 405 -6.17 14.96 -8.05
N GLY A 406 -5.58 14.50 -9.13
CA GLY A 406 -4.51 13.50 -9.15
C GLY A 406 -3.26 13.99 -9.85
N TRP A 407 -2.10 13.45 -9.47
CA TRP A 407 -0.81 13.73 -10.10
C TRP A 407 0.17 12.57 -9.93
N GLY A 408 1.28 12.60 -10.66
CA GLY A 408 2.24 11.49 -10.74
C GLY A 408 1.83 10.50 -11.83
N GLY A 409 2.30 9.25 -11.76
CA GLY A 409 1.96 8.25 -12.77
C GLY A 409 2.71 8.42 -14.09
N GLY A 410 3.90 9.02 -14.07
CA GLY A 410 4.78 9.13 -15.24
C GLY A 410 4.66 10.45 -16.04
N ASP A 411 3.82 11.39 -15.60
CA ASP A 411 3.78 12.76 -16.13
C ASP A 411 3.79 13.81 -15.00
N ALA A 412 3.76 15.09 -15.39
CA ALA A 412 3.86 16.25 -14.50
C ALA A 412 2.59 17.11 -14.53
N GLU A 413 1.49 16.59 -15.07
CA GLU A 413 0.23 17.31 -15.23
C GLU A 413 -0.72 17.02 -14.06
N ALA A 414 -1.66 17.94 -13.82
CA ALA A 414 -2.79 17.69 -12.93
C ALA A 414 -3.90 16.97 -13.69
N HIS A 415 -4.55 16.02 -13.03
CA HIS A 415 -5.65 15.24 -13.59
C HIS A 415 -6.88 15.31 -12.68
N GLY A 416 -8.08 15.32 -13.23
CA GLY A 416 -9.33 15.34 -12.46
C GLY A 416 -9.96 16.72 -12.26
N GLU A 417 -10.57 16.94 -11.10
CA GLU A 417 -11.46 18.05 -10.79
C GLU A 417 -10.73 19.13 -9.95
N TYR A 418 -9.76 19.80 -10.57
CA TYR A 418 -8.87 20.79 -9.93
C TYR A 418 -9.15 22.25 -10.32
N ASP A 419 -9.99 22.48 -11.33
CA ASP A 419 -10.43 23.83 -11.77
C ASP A 419 -11.38 24.52 -10.78
#